data_AF-A0A699IND6-F1
#
_entry.id   AF-A0A699IND6-F1
#
_cell.length_a   1.000
_cell.length_b   1.000
_cell.length_c   1.000
_cell.angle_alpha   90.00
_cell.angle_beta   90.00
_cell.angle_gamma   90.00
#
_symmetry.space_group_name_H-M   'P 1'
#
loop_
_entity.id
_entity.type
_entity.pdbx_description
1 polymer ?
#
loop_
_entity_poly.entity_id
_entity_poly.type
_entity_poly.pdbx_seq_one_letter_code
_entity_poly.pdbx_strand_id
1 'polypeptide(L)'
;LAFSTWFQPKKVERTPYEIWHEKAPKFSYLRVWGCEALVKQDAPNKLDPRSIKCIFVGYPKKTMGYYFYYPLENKIFVTGNAEFLGDLNELPNYKAALSDPKSDKWLEAMNMEMQSMKDNQVRVMVDLPPNG
;
A
#
# COMPACT_ATOMS: atom_id res chain seq x y z
N LEU A 1 -31.63 -19.37 -5.90
CA LEU A 1 -30.71 -20.33 -5.26
C LEU A 1 -29.30 -19.98 -5.71
N ALA A 2 -28.42 -19.82 -4.73
CA ALA A 2 -26.95 -19.71 -4.80
C ALA A 2 -26.33 -18.55 -5.61
N PHE A 3 -26.25 -17.36 -5.00
CA PHE A 3 -25.15 -16.43 -5.25
C PHE A 3 -23.96 -16.90 -4.40
N SER A 4 -23.12 -17.78 -4.94
CA SER A 4 -21.99 -18.32 -4.16
C SER A 4 -20.85 -18.81 -5.04
N THR A 5 -20.34 -17.98 -5.95
CA THR A 5 -19.13 -18.32 -6.70
C THR A 5 -18.13 -17.19 -6.58
N TRP A 6 -17.04 -17.47 -5.87
CA TRP A 6 -15.94 -16.54 -5.65
C TRP A 6 -14.85 -16.81 -6.68
N PHE A 7 -14.35 -15.74 -7.28
CA PHE A 7 -13.26 -15.82 -8.25
C PHE A 7 -11.93 -15.68 -7.53
N GLN A 8 -11.20 -16.79 -7.38
CA GLN A 8 -9.86 -16.80 -6.81
C GLN A 8 -8.81 -16.72 -7.94
N PRO A 9 -7.77 -15.89 -7.84
CA PRO A 9 -6.60 -16.03 -8.70
C PRO A 9 -6.03 -17.44 -8.53
N LYS A 10 -5.45 -18.02 -9.59
CA LYS A 10 -4.72 -19.29 -9.45
C LYS A 10 -3.76 -19.17 -8.28
N LYS A 11 -4.03 -19.91 -7.21
CA LYS A 11 -3.26 -19.83 -5.97
C LYS A 11 -1.91 -20.46 -6.24
N VAL A 12 -0.92 -19.63 -6.52
CA VAL A 12 0.47 -20.05 -6.48
C VAL A 12 0.81 -20.15 -4.99
N GLU A 13 1.21 -21.34 -4.52
CA GLU A 13 1.44 -21.59 -3.09
C GLU A 13 2.58 -20.74 -2.52
N ARG A 14 3.49 -20.30 -3.39
CA ARG A 14 4.64 -19.45 -3.07
C ARG A 14 4.77 -18.36 -4.10
N THR A 15 5.13 -17.15 -3.65
CA THR A 15 5.50 -16.05 -4.54
C THR A 15 6.79 -16.39 -5.29
N PRO A 16 7.01 -15.86 -6.51
CA PRO A 16 8.28 -16.06 -7.24
C PRO A 16 9.52 -15.69 -6.40
N TYR A 17 9.39 -14.66 -5.55
CA TYR A 17 10.44 -14.26 -4.61
C TYR A 17 10.75 -15.35 -3.58
N GLU A 18 9.72 -15.99 -2.99
CA GLU A 18 9.90 -17.12 -2.08
C GLU A 18 10.49 -18.36 -2.76
N ILE A 19 10.18 -18.59 -4.04
CA ILE A 19 10.76 -19.69 -4.82
C ILE A 19 12.26 -19.44 -5.05
N TRP A 20 12.65 -18.21 -5.38
CA TRP A 20 14.05 -17.89 -5.67
C TRP A 20 14.93 -17.68 -4.44
N HIS A 21 14.34 -17.22 -3.33
CA HIS A 21 15.10 -16.82 -2.14
C HIS A 21 14.74 -17.65 -0.89
N GLU A 22 13.85 -18.65 -1.02
CA GLU A 22 13.40 -19.56 0.05
C GLU A 22 12.92 -18.85 1.33
N LYS A 23 12.54 -17.57 1.20
CA LYS A 23 12.23 -16.70 2.32
C LYS A 23 11.04 -15.81 1.99
N ALA A 24 10.10 -15.75 2.92
CA ALA A 24 8.99 -14.82 2.84
C ALA A 24 9.51 -13.36 2.76
N PRO A 25 9.03 -12.56 1.78
CA PRO A 25 9.40 -11.16 1.68
C PRO A 25 8.95 -10.39 2.91
N LYS A 26 9.82 -9.54 3.46
CA LYS A 26 9.47 -8.64 4.54
C LYS A 26 8.84 -7.37 3.96
N PHE A 27 7.55 -7.18 4.22
CA PHE A 27 6.82 -5.99 3.76
C PHE A 27 6.81 -4.83 4.77
N SER A 28 7.47 -4.96 5.92
CA SER A 28 7.51 -3.91 6.96
C SER A 28 8.18 -2.61 6.51
N TYR A 29 8.99 -2.66 5.45
CA TYR A 29 9.62 -1.50 4.82
C TYR A 29 8.70 -0.80 3.80
N LEU A 30 7.65 -1.46 3.32
CA LEU A 30 6.73 -0.84 2.38
C LEU A 30 5.83 0.18 3.07
N ARG A 31 5.64 1.31 2.40
CA ARG A 31 4.89 2.49 2.81
C ARG A 31 4.11 3.03 1.61
N VAL A 32 2.93 3.58 1.91
CA VAL A 32 2.03 4.17 0.92
C VAL A 32 2.56 5.52 0.49
N TRP A 33 2.69 5.76 -0.81
CA TRP A 33 3.11 7.05 -1.35
C TRP A 33 2.17 8.16 -0.89
N GLY A 34 2.74 9.28 -0.46
CA GLY A 34 1.97 10.41 0.07
C GLY A 34 1.60 10.31 1.56
N CYS A 35 1.98 9.23 2.27
CA CYS A 35 1.70 9.15 3.69
C CYS A 35 2.52 10.18 4.50
N GLU A 36 1.91 10.67 5.57
CA GLU A 36 2.56 11.60 6.48
C GLU A 36 3.52 10.86 7.40
N ALA A 37 4.69 11.45 7.62
CA ALA A 37 5.70 10.92 8.52
C ALA A 37 6.35 12.03 9.33
N LEU A 38 6.71 11.71 10.57
CA LEU A 38 7.53 12.53 11.45
C LEU A 38 8.99 12.11 11.32
N VAL A 39 9.80 12.96 10.71
CA VAL A 39 11.24 12.76 10.63
C VAL A 39 11.89 13.35 11.88
N LYS A 40 12.69 12.55 12.59
CA LYS A 40 13.48 13.03 13.74
C LYS A 40 14.67 13.84 13.24
N GLN A 41 14.88 15.02 13.82
CA GLN A 41 16.09 15.80 13.56
C GLN A 41 17.23 15.32 14.46
N ASP A 42 18.42 15.12 13.88
CA ASP A 42 19.59 14.61 14.61
C ASP A 42 20.21 15.67 15.55
N ALA A 43 19.99 16.97 15.29
CA ALA A 43 20.48 18.08 16.10
C ALA A 43 19.46 19.23 16.15
N PRO A 44 18.37 19.10 16.94
CA PRO A 44 17.43 20.20 17.12
C PRO A 44 18.12 21.33 17.91
N ASN A 45 18.04 22.58 17.46
CA ASN A 45 18.40 23.69 18.33
C ASN A 45 17.44 23.74 19.52
N LYS A 46 17.81 24.46 20.58
CA LYS A 46 17.09 24.50 21.86
C LYS A 46 15.61 24.94 21.77
N LEU A 47 15.20 25.49 20.62
CA LEU A 47 13.85 25.98 20.33
C LEU A 47 13.17 25.26 19.14
N ASP A 48 13.88 24.38 18.43
CA ASP A 48 13.33 23.75 17.23
C ASP A 48 12.53 22.48 17.58
N PRO A 49 11.44 22.20 16.84
CA PRO A 49 10.69 20.97 17.02
C PRO A 49 11.57 19.75 16.75
N ARG A 50 11.54 18.80 17.70
CA ARG A 50 12.36 17.58 17.66
C ARG A 50 12.11 16.68 16.44
N SER A 51 10.94 16.84 15.82
CA SER A 51 10.56 16.13 14.61
C SER A 51 9.79 17.05 13.66
N ILE A 52 10.04 16.88 12.37
CA ILE A 52 9.39 17.62 11.29
C ILE A 52 8.38 16.72 10.59
N LYS A 53 7.21 17.29 10.28
CA LYS A 53 6.19 16.60 9.49
C LYS A 53 6.53 16.68 8.02
N CYS A 54 6.63 15.54 7.36
CA CYS A 54 6.98 15.40 5.94
C CYS A 54 6.04 14.42 5.24
N ILE A 55 6.07 14.46 3.91
CA ILE A 55 5.30 13.58 3.04
C ILE A 55 6.25 12.54 2.44
N PHE A 56 5.92 11.26 2.55
CA PHE A 56 6.69 10.18 1.92
C PHE A 56 6.51 10.20 0.40
N VAL A 57 7.63 10.23 -0.32
CA VAL A 57 7.65 10.33 -1.79
C VAL A 57 8.15 9.04 -2.44
N GLY A 58 8.96 8.22 -1.78
CA GLY A 58 9.41 6.96 -2.40
C GLY A 58 10.72 6.43 -1.87
N TYR A 59 11.31 5.49 -2.63
CA TYR A 59 12.47 4.73 -2.20
C TYR A 59 13.73 5.12 -2.98
N PRO A 60 14.85 5.44 -2.31
CA PRO A 60 16.15 5.61 -2.94
C PRO A 60 16.68 4.30 -3.54
N LYS A 61 17.30 4.38 -4.72
CA LYS A 61 17.82 3.20 -5.44
C LYS A 61 19.10 2.61 -4.85
N LYS A 62 19.91 3.45 -4.18
CA LYS A 62 21.31 3.12 -3.82
C LYS A 62 21.58 3.12 -2.31
N THR A 63 20.63 3.58 -1.50
CA THR A 63 20.83 3.82 -0.06
C THR A 63 19.62 3.31 0.68
N MET A 64 19.79 2.86 1.93
CA MET A 64 18.67 2.44 2.78
C MET A 64 18.02 3.68 3.42
N GLY A 65 16.71 3.85 3.24
CA GLY A 65 15.96 5.00 3.74
C GLY A 65 14.79 5.35 2.84
N TYR A 66 14.21 6.53 3.01
CA TYR A 66 13.04 6.99 2.26
C TYR A 66 13.22 8.42 1.78
N TYR A 67 12.64 8.75 0.63
CA TYR A 67 12.49 10.14 0.18
C TYR A 67 11.34 10.80 0.90
N PHE A 68 11.60 11.95 1.48
CA PHE A 68 10.60 12.80 2.12
C PHE A 68 10.58 14.17 1.48
N TYR A 69 9.38 14.69 1.27
CA TYR A 69 9.12 16.05 0.86
C TYR A 69 8.71 16.89 2.06
N TYR A 70 9.40 18.01 2.25
CA TYR A 70 9.10 19.00 3.27
C TYR A 70 8.43 20.22 2.63
N PRO A 71 7.11 20.42 2.85
CA PRO A 71 6.35 21.45 2.15
C PRO A 71 6.75 22.87 2.54
N LEU A 72 7.29 23.08 3.74
CA LEU A 72 7.67 24.42 4.22
C LEU A 72 8.89 24.98 3.50
N GLU A 73 9.84 24.13 3.10
CA GLU A 73 11.04 24.53 2.34
C GLU A 73 11.00 24.10 0.87
N ASN A 74 9.92 23.45 0.44
CA ASN A 74 9.80 22.82 -0.89
C ASN A 74 11.01 21.92 -1.22
N LYS A 75 11.46 21.14 -0.22
CA LYS A 75 12.71 20.38 -0.29
C LYS A 75 12.46 18.89 -0.21
N ILE A 76 13.18 18.12 -1.02
CA ILE A 76 13.22 16.66 -0.94
C ILE A 76 14.55 16.23 -0.32
N PHE A 77 14.50 15.31 0.63
CA PHE A 77 15.70 14.74 1.25
C PHE A 77 15.50 13.26 1.58
N VAL A 78 16.58 12.56 1.91
CA VAL A 78 16.57 11.13 2.25
C VAL A 78 16.89 10.95 3.73
N THR A 79 16.09 10.14 4.42
CA THR A 79 16.40 9.71 5.79
C THR A 79 15.78 8.36 6.11
N GLY A 80 16.38 7.63 7.05
CA GLY A 80 15.82 6.41 7.63
C GLY A 80 15.12 6.64 8.98
N ASN A 81 15.36 7.79 9.62
CA ASN A 81 14.86 8.11 10.97
C ASN A 81 13.49 8.79 10.91
N ALA A 82 12.49 8.04 10.43
CA ALA A 82 11.13 8.53 10.27
C ALA A 82 10.10 7.61 10.93
N GLU A 83 9.11 8.21 11.56
CA GLU A 83 7.94 7.56 12.14
C GLU A 83 6.72 7.87 11.27
N PHE A 84 6.11 6.85 10.69
CA PHE A 84 4.98 7.01 9.77
C PHE A 84 3.69 7.11 10.56
N LEU A 85 2.90 8.16 10.31
CA LEU A 85 1.65 8.41 11.05
C LEU A 85 0.46 7.63 10.48
N GLY A 86 0.55 7.20 9.23
CA GLY A 86 -0.42 6.32 8.60
C GLY A 86 -0.03 4.86 8.78
N ASP A 87 -0.49 4.24 9.86
CA ASP A 87 -0.54 2.78 9.94
C ASP A 87 -1.44 2.27 8.81
N LEU A 88 -0.92 1.28 8.08
CA LEU A 88 -1.56 0.56 6.98
C LEU A 88 -2.88 -0.17 7.34
N ASN A 89 -3.49 0.12 8.49
CA ASN A 89 -4.71 -0.53 8.96
C ASN A 89 -5.98 0.26 8.66
N GLU A 90 -5.86 1.52 8.24
CA GLU A 90 -6.98 2.23 7.64
C GLU A 90 -6.50 2.83 6.31
N LEU A 91 -6.60 2.04 5.24
CA LEU A 91 -7.07 2.64 3.98
C LEU A 91 -8.23 3.59 4.34
N PRO A 92 -8.45 4.72 3.65
CA PRO A 92 -9.75 5.38 3.75
C PRO A 92 -10.74 4.26 3.52
N ASN A 93 -11.47 3.90 4.58
CA ASN A 93 -12.26 2.68 4.71
C ASN A 93 -12.88 2.37 3.34
N TYR A 94 -12.99 1.11 2.90
CA TYR A 94 -13.69 0.82 1.63
C TYR A 94 -15.02 1.61 1.54
N LYS A 95 -15.69 1.87 2.68
CA LYS A 95 -16.83 2.79 2.82
C LYS A 95 -16.55 4.25 2.43
N ALA A 96 -15.43 4.82 2.85
CA ALA A 96 -14.98 6.16 2.46
C ALA A 96 -14.65 6.23 0.96
N ALA A 97 -14.00 5.22 0.40
CA ALA A 97 -13.77 5.15 -1.05
C ALA A 97 -15.09 5.02 -1.85
N LEU A 98 -16.06 4.26 -1.32
CA LEU A 98 -17.40 4.13 -1.91
C LEU A 98 -18.25 5.41 -1.78
N SER A 99 -17.92 6.29 -0.82
CA SER A 99 -18.60 7.58 -0.65
C SER A 99 -18.10 8.68 -1.60
N ASP A 100 -17.04 8.42 -2.38
CA ASP A 100 -16.54 9.37 -3.38
C ASP A 100 -17.56 9.51 -4.53
N PRO A 101 -17.88 10.74 -5.02
CA PRO A 101 -18.80 10.94 -6.14
C PRO A 101 -18.41 10.24 -7.45
N LYS A 102 -17.16 9.79 -7.59
CA LYS A 102 -16.67 9.01 -8.74
C LYS A 102 -16.62 7.51 -8.47
N SER A 103 -17.09 7.02 -7.31
CA SER A 103 -17.02 5.61 -6.92
C SER A 103 -17.67 4.68 -7.96
N ASP A 104 -18.70 5.14 -8.68
CA ASP A 104 -19.35 4.40 -9.77
C ASP A 104 -18.36 4.00 -10.89
N LYS A 105 -17.45 4.92 -11.27
CA LYS A 105 -16.44 4.64 -12.30
C LYS A 105 -15.41 3.63 -11.83
N TRP A 106 -15.05 3.69 -10.55
CA TRP A 106 -14.15 2.71 -9.93
C TRP A 106 -14.81 1.33 -9.86
N LEU A 107 -16.10 1.29 -9.53
CA LEU A 107 -16.88 0.06 -9.51
C LEU A 107 -16.98 -0.56 -10.92
N GLU A 108 -17.25 0.27 -11.94
CA GLU A 108 -17.27 -0.17 -13.33
C GLU A 108 -15.90 -0.70 -13.77
N ALA A 109 -14.82 0.02 -13.48
CA ALA A 109 -13.45 -0.42 -13.80
C ALA A 109 -13.09 -1.74 -13.11
N MET A 110 -13.44 -1.89 -11.84
CA MET A 110 -13.19 -3.12 -11.08
C MET A 110 -14.01 -4.30 -11.63
N ASN A 111 -15.25 -4.04 -12.07
CA ASN A 111 -16.08 -5.03 -12.75
C ASN A 111 -15.54 -5.41 -14.13
N MET A 112 -15.03 -4.46 -14.90
CA MET A 112 -14.40 -4.72 -16.20
C MET A 112 -13.14 -5.56 -16.06
N GLU A 113 -12.28 -5.28 -15.09
CA GLU A 113 -11.13 -6.13 -14.81
C GLU A 113 -11.55 -7.54 -14.37
N MET A 114 -12.57 -7.63 -13.51
CA MET A 114 -13.14 -8.91 -13.08
C MET A 114 -13.63 -9.74 -14.26
N GLN A 115 -14.25 -9.12 -15.28
CA GLN A 115 -14.69 -9.81 -16.49
C GLN A 115 -13.51 -10.20 -17.39
N SER A 116 -12.56 -9.29 -17.61
CA SER A 116 -11.34 -9.57 -18.39
C SER A 116 -10.56 -10.77 -17.82
N MET A 117 -10.48 -10.89 -16.49
CA MET A 117 -9.85 -12.04 -15.84
C MET A 117 -10.60 -13.37 -16.05
N LYS A 118 -11.92 -13.34 -16.27
CA LYS A 118 -12.72 -14.51 -16.65
C LYS A 118 -12.49 -14.87 -18.11
N ASP A 119 -12.57 -13.87 -19.00
CA ASP A 119 -12.39 -14.04 -20.45
C ASP A 119 -11.01 -14.63 -20.77
N ASN A 120 -9.98 -14.19 -20.03
CA ASN A 120 -8.61 -14.65 -20.21
C ASN A 120 -8.25 -15.89 -19.36
N GLN A 121 -9.23 -16.52 -18.70
CA GLN A 121 -9.06 -17.76 -17.90
C GLN A 121 -7.95 -17.67 -16.82
N VAL A 122 -7.70 -16.47 -16.30
CA VAL A 122 -6.65 -16.21 -15.30
C VAL A 122 -7.05 -16.73 -13.91
N ARG A 123 -8.35 -16.97 -13.69
CA ARG A 123 -8.94 -17.37 -12.40
C ARG A 123 -9.59 -18.74 -12.47
N VAL A 124 -9.68 -19.41 -11.33
CA VAL A 124 -10.37 -20.71 -11.18
C VAL A 124 -11.59 -20.50 -10.29
N MET A 125 -12.73 -21.08 -10.67
CA MET A 125 -13.93 -21.08 -9.83
C MET A 125 -13.73 -22.07 -8.67
N VAL A 126 -13.94 -21.61 -7.43
CA VAL A 126 -13.83 -22.45 -6.23
C VAL A 126 -15.04 -22.15 -5.33
N ASP A 127 -15.54 -23.20 -4.69
CA ASP A 127 -16.63 -23.09 -3.71
C ASP A 127 -16.17 -22.33 -2.46
N LEU A 128 -17.13 -21.65 -1.81
CA LEU A 128 -16.90 -20.93 -0.56
C LEU A 128 -16.41 -21.87 0.55
N PRO A 129 -15.37 -21.49 1.33
CA PRO A 129 -15.04 -22.24 2.54
C PRO A 129 -16.23 -22.20 3.52
N PRO A 130 -16.51 -23.31 4.22
CA PRO A 130 -17.75 -23.48 5.00
C PRO A 130 -17.87 -22.59 6.25
N ASN A 131 -16.86 -21.78 6.58
CA ASN A 131 -16.80 -21.02 7.84
C ASN A 131 -16.58 -19.52 7.54
N GLY A 132 -17.65 -18.74 7.61
CA GLY A 132 -17.65 -17.28 7.68
C GLY A 132 -18.07 -16.82 9.07
#